data_AF-A0A9C8N2B7-F1
#
_entry.id   AF-A0A9C8N2B7-F1
#
_cell.length_a   1.000
_cell.length_b   1.000
_cell.length_c   1.000
_cell.angle_alpha   90.00
_cell.angle_beta   90.00
_cell.angle_gamma   90.00
#
_symmetry.space_group_name_H-M   'P 1'
#
loop_
_entity.id
_entity.type
_entity.pdbx_description
1 polymer ?
#
loop_
_entity_poly.entity_id
_entity_poly.type
_entity_poly.pdbx_seq_one_letter_code
_entity_poly.pdbx_strand_id
1 'polypeptide(L)'
;FDIQDVGVRFYTYIATLQLVMEACAENNIPVIVLDRPNPNANYVDGPVMEAAHTGFLGMTQIPLVYGMTIGEYARMINEEGWLEGKRKANLTIIPIENWNHDTEYHLPIRPSPNLPNDTSISLYPSLGLFEGTNINAGRGTEFQFQRYGASFLDSTQYSFTYTPMPNFGSKSPKEEGKKCFGKDLSEMPRMQEVSMQWIIDAYTNAVDKSKVFNTSGFTKHAGTEKLQQQIEAGKTEEEIKESWQADLEKFKKIRSKYLLYGEQY
;
A
#
# COMPACT_ATOMS: atom_id res chain seq x y z
N PHE A 1 -12.90 -17.45 -1.53
CA PHE A 1 -11.77 -16.51 -1.64
C PHE A 1 -10.81 -16.83 -0.51
N ASP A 2 -9.59 -17.24 -0.83
CA ASP A 2 -8.57 -17.65 0.15
C ASP A 2 -7.18 -17.22 -0.38
N ILE A 3 -6.81 -15.97 -0.13
CA ILE A 3 -5.58 -15.37 -0.64
C ILE A 3 -4.99 -14.47 0.44
N GLN A 4 -3.67 -14.56 0.64
CA GLN A 4 -2.93 -13.73 1.58
C GLN A 4 -2.73 -12.31 1.01
N ASP A 5 -3.28 -11.33 1.69
CA ASP A 5 -3.10 -9.90 1.43
C ASP A 5 -1.98 -9.28 2.29
N VAL A 6 -1.60 -8.03 2.04
CA VAL A 6 -0.57 -7.30 2.80
C VAL A 6 -1.06 -5.98 3.42
N GLY A 7 -2.35 -5.66 3.36
CA GLY A 7 -2.93 -4.52 4.08
C GLY A 7 -2.69 -3.16 3.45
N VAL A 8 -2.42 -3.11 2.15
CA VAL A 8 -2.13 -1.86 1.44
C VAL A 8 -3.05 -1.71 0.24
N ARG A 9 -3.71 -0.57 0.10
CA ARG A 9 -4.78 -0.35 -0.89
C ARG A 9 -4.40 -0.67 -2.33
N PHE A 10 -3.17 -0.32 -2.74
CA PHE A 10 -2.67 -0.61 -4.09
C PHE A 10 -2.19 -2.06 -4.29
N TYR A 11 -2.30 -2.92 -3.27
CA TYR A 11 -2.15 -4.36 -3.41
C TYR A 11 -3.50 -4.97 -3.81
N THR A 12 -3.60 -5.38 -5.08
CA THR A 12 -4.90 -5.48 -5.77
C THR A 12 -5.74 -6.71 -5.45
N TYR A 13 -5.43 -7.45 -4.38
CA TYR A 13 -6.25 -8.60 -3.98
C TYR A 13 -7.59 -8.17 -3.38
N ILE A 14 -7.65 -7.04 -2.68
CA ILE A 14 -8.92 -6.46 -2.22
C ILE A 14 -9.82 -5.99 -3.38
N ALA A 15 -9.21 -5.43 -4.44
CA ALA A 15 -9.93 -5.08 -5.68
C ALA A 15 -10.46 -6.33 -6.38
N THR A 16 -9.64 -7.39 -6.44
CA THR A 16 -10.07 -8.69 -6.99
C THR A 16 -11.23 -9.28 -6.19
N LEU A 17 -11.16 -9.24 -4.85
CA LEU A 17 -12.25 -9.69 -3.99
C LEU A 17 -13.54 -8.89 -4.25
N GLN A 18 -13.46 -7.56 -4.35
CA GLN A 18 -14.63 -6.73 -4.64
C GLN A 18 -15.29 -7.13 -5.97
N LEU A 19 -14.52 -7.29 -7.04
CA LEU A 19 -15.04 -7.74 -8.35
C LEU A 19 -15.69 -9.13 -8.27
N VAL A 20 -15.09 -10.07 -7.51
CA VAL A 20 -15.68 -11.39 -7.26
C VAL A 20 -17.02 -11.26 -6.53
N MET A 21 -17.09 -10.41 -5.50
CA MET A 21 -18.32 -10.17 -4.74
C MET A 21 -19.41 -9.53 -5.60
N GLU A 22 -19.07 -8.56 -6.45
CA GLU A 22 -19.98 -7.92 -7.39
C GLU A 22 -20.58 -8.94 -8.36
N ALA A 23 -19.74 -9.73 -9.03
CA ALA A 23 -20.17 -10.77 -9.96
C ALA A 23 -21.03 -11.85 -9.27
N CYS A 24 -20.67 -12.27 -8.05
CA CYS A 24 -21.44 -13.23 -7.29
C CYS A 24 -22.80 -12.67 -6.84
N ALA A 25 -22.86 -11.40 -6.43
CA ALA A 25 -24.10 -10.74 -6.05
C ALA A 25 -25.07 -10.60 -7.25
N GLU A 26 -24.55 -10.33 -8.46
CA GLU A 26 -25.34 -10.29 -9.69
C GLU A 26 -25.96 -11.65 -10.05
N ASN A 27 -25.25 -12.73 -9.76
CA ASN A 27 -25.63 -14.07 -10.17
C ASN A 27 -26.23 -14.92 -9.05
N ASN A 28 -26.50 -14.34 -7.88
CA ASN A 28 -27.01 -15.03 -6.68
C ASN A 28 -26.11 -16.21 -6.25
N ILE A 29 -24.79 -16.07 -6.39
CA ILE A 29 -23.82 -17.09 -6.00
C ILE A 29 -23.27 -16.73 -4.60
N PRO A 30 -23.26 -17.66 -3.62
CA PRO A 30 -22.65 -17.41 -2.31
C PRO A 30 -21.13 -17.22 -2.42
N VAL A 31 -20.59 -16.30 -1.61
CA VAL A 31 -19.15 -16.04 -1.47
C VAL A 31 -18.71 -16.48 -0.09
N ILE A 32 -17.71 -17.37 -0.03
CA ILE A 32 -17.04 -17.72 1.22
C ILE A 32 -15.65 -17.09 1.21
N VAL A 33 -15.32 -16.31 2.23
CA VAL A 33 -13.97 -15.78 2.48
C VAL A 33 -13.35 -16.57 3.63
N LEU A 34 -12.23 -17.24 3.36
CA LEU A 34 -11.37 -17.81 4.40
C LEU A 34 -10.42 -16.70 4.82
N ASP A 35 -10.68 -16.12 5.98
CA ASP A 35 -9.97 -14.92 6.38
C ASP A 35 -8.51 -15.21 6.73
N ARG A 36 -7.65 -14.20 6.60
CA ARG A 36 -6.20 -14.31 6.85
C ARG A 36 -5.68 -13.08 7.59
N PRO A 37 -4.68 -13.25 8.46
CA PRO A 37 -4.04 -12.12 9.13
C PRO A 37 -3.56 -11.07 8.13
N ASN A 38 -3.75 -9.80 8.46
CA ASN A 38 -3.14 -8.70 7.71
C ASN A 38 -1.84 -8.28 8.42
N PRO A 39 -0.66 -8.36 7.77
CA PRO A 39 0.62 -8.01 8.38
C PRO A 39 0.79 -6.52 8.73
N ASN A 40 -0.09 -5.65 8.22
CA ASN A 40 -0.17 -4.22 8.50
C ASN A 40 -1.53 -3.83 9.14
N ALA A 41 -2.15 -4.75 9.90
CA ALA A 41 -3.47 -4.53 10.51
C ALA A 41 -3.46 -3.56 11.72
N ASN A 42 -2.31 -3.42 12.36
CA ASN A 42 -2.08 -2.72 13.62
C ASN A 42 -2.23 -1.19 13.54
N TYR A 43 -2.38 -0.61 12.35
CA TYR A 43 -2.54 0.83 12.18
C TYR A 43 -3.38 1.20 10.96
N VAL A 44 -3.81 2.46 10.91
CA VAL A 44 -4.52 3.07 9.78
C VAL A 44 -3.85 4.37 9.44
N ASP A 45 -3.38 4.51 8.21
CA ASP A 45 -2.62 5.69 7.81
C ASP A 45 -2.58 5.89 6.28
N GLY A 46 -2.07 7.06 5.88
CA GLY A 46 -1.84 7.47 4.51
C GLY A 46 -3.06 8.12 3.83
N PRO A 47 -2.85 8.70 2.64
CA PRO A 47 -3.89 9.43 1.92
C PRO A 47 -5.08 8.54 1.59
N VAL A 48 -6.29 9.06 1.80
CA VAL A 48 -7.55 8.39 1.45
C VAL A 48 -7.83 8.53 -0.05
N MET A 49 -8.29 7.45 -0.67
CA MET A 49 -8.63 7.45 -2.09
C MET A 49 -9.81 8.38 -2.36
N GLU A 50 -9.64 9.34 -3.27
CA GLU A 50 -10.70 10.23 -3.73
C GLU A 50 -11.47 9.58 -4.89
N ALA A 51 -12.79 9.80 -4.94
CA ALA A 51 -13.66 9.20 -5.95
C ALA A 51 -13.15 9.37 -7.40
N ALA A 52 -12.58 10.54 -7.72
CA ALA A 52 -12.05 10.88 -9.04
C ALA A 52 -10.83 10.05 -9.48
N HIS A 53 -10.16 9.37 -8.53
CA HIS A 53 -8.95 8.60 -8.77
C HIS A 53 -9.12 7.10 -8.51
N THR A 54 -10.35 6.68 -8.24
CA THR A 54 -10.68 5.26 -8.08
C THR A 54 -10.31 4.46 -9.33
N GLY A 55 -9.94 3.20 -9.11
CA GLY A 55 -9.55 2.26 -10.17
C GLY A 55 -9.07 0.95 -9.57
N PHE A 56 -8.42 0.10 -10.36
CA PHE A 56 -8.00 -1.22 -9.88
C PHE A 56 -6.96 -1.18 -8.73
N LEU A 57 -6.19 -0.08 -8.60
CA LEU A 57 -5.27 0.16 -7.48
C LEU A 57 -5.98 0.73 -6.22
N GLY A 58 -7.30 0.87 -6.25
CA GLY A 58 -8.11 1.33 -5.13
C GLY A 58 -9.54 1.62 -5.59
N MET A 59 -10.41 0.62 -5.49
CA MET A 59 -11.81 0.71 -5.95
C MET A 59 -12.71 1.43 -4.95
N THR A 60 -12.28 1.54 -3.69
CA THR A 60 -13.02 2.13 -2.58
C THR A 60 -12.29 3.33 -1.98
N GLN A 61 -13.03 4.29 -1.44
CA GLN A 61 -12.50 5.49 -0.77
C GLN A 61 -11.96 5.17 0.63
N ILE A 62 -10.91 4.35 0.68
CA ILE A 62 -10.23 3.91 1.90
C ILE A 62 -8.81 4.50 2.01
N PRO A 63 -8.23 4.57 3.22
CA PRO A 63 -6.83 4.95 3.43
C PRO A 63 -5.85 4.04 2.69
N LEU A 64 -4.60 4.48 2.62
CA LEU A 64 -3.52 3.68 2.02
C LEU A 64 -3.29 2.38 2.79
N VAL A 65 -3.19 2.47 4.11
CA VAL A 65 -3.21 1.34 5.04
C VAL A 65 -4.54 1.39 5.77
N TYR A 66 -5.40 0.41 5.50
CA TYR A 66 -6.77 0.39 6.02
C TYR A 66 -6.91 -0.40 7.33
N GLY A 67 -5.88 -1.15 7.75
CA GLY A 67 -5.84 -1.80 9.05
C GLY A 67 -6.98 -2.80 9.29
N MET A 68 -7.37 -3.57 8.27
CA MET A 68 -8.43 -4.59 8.37
C MET A 68 -7.96 -5.89 7.72
N THR A 69 -8.46 -7.03 8.17
CA THR A 69 -8.30 -8.27 7.41
C THR A 69 -9.10 -8.23 6.11
N ILE A 70 -8.86 -9.18 5.20
CA ILE A 70 -9.59 -9.25 3.95
C ILE A 70 -11.07 -9.63 4.17
N GLY A 71 -11.37 -10.41 5.21
CA GLY A 71 -12.74 -10.71 5.64
C GLY A 71 -13.46 -9.49 6.23
N GLU A 72 -12.81 -8.73 7.11
CA GLU A 72 -13.35 -7.48 7.64
C GLU A 72 -13.64 -6.46 6.51
N TYR A 73 -12.71 -6.33 5.56
CA TYR A 73 -12.90 -5.52 4.36
C TYR A 73 -14.11 -5.99 3.53
N ALA A 74 -14.21 -7.30 3.25
CA ALA A 74 -15.34 -7.89 2.54
C ALA A 74 -16.67 -7.52 3.20
N ARG A 75 -16.75 -7.67 4.53
CA ARG A 75 -17.94 -7.34 5.31
C ARG A 75 -18.30 -5.87 5.18
N MET A 76 -17.31 -4.99 5.34
CA MET A 76 -17.50 -3.55 5.27
C MET A 76 -18.05 -3.12 3.91
N ILE A 77 -17.43 -3.52 2.80
CA ILE A 77 -17.88 -3.09 1.47
C ILE A 77 -19.27 -3.64 1.12
N ASN A 78 -19.62 -4.83 1.64
CA ASN A 78 -20.93 -5.43 1.47
C ASN A 78 -22.02 -4.66 2.23
N GLU A 79 -21.77 -4.34 3.50
CA GLU A 79 -22.76 -3.73 4.38
C GLU A 79 -22.92 -2.22 4.19
N GLU A 80 -21.84 -1.51 3.85
CA GLU A 80 -21.89 -0.09 3.47
C GLU A 80 -22.47 0.13 2.05
N GLY A 81 -22.77 -0.95 1.31
CA GLY A 81 -23.36 -0.89 -0.02
C GLY A 81 -22.42 -0.31 -1.08
N TRP A 82 -21.13 -0.60 -0.95
CA TRP A 82 -20.06 -0.11 -1.84
C TRP A 82 -19.84 -1.00 -3.06
N LEU A 83 -20.47 -2.17 -3.12
CA LEU A 83 -20.52 -2.98 -4.33
C LEU A 83 -21.34 -2.28 -5.42
N GLU A 84 -21.01 -2.54 -6.68
CA GLU A 84 -21.74 -2.00 -7.83
C GLU A 84 -23.27 -2.19 -7.72
N GLY A 85 -24.00 -1.14 -8.05
CA GLY A 85 -25.47 -1.13 -7.96
C GLY A 85 -26.03 -1.22 -6.53
N LYS A 86 -25.19 -1.01 -5.50
CA LYS A 86 -25.55 -1.20 -4.08
C LYS A 86 -26.03 -2.62 -3.76
N ARG A 87 -25.60 -3.60 -4.55
CA ARG A 87 -25.90 -5.01 -4.33
C ARG A 87 -25.24 -5.49 -3.05
N LYS A 88 -25.77 -6.59 -2.49
CA LYS A 88 -25.14 -7.32 -1.39
C LYS A 88 -24.88 -8.76 -1.83
N ALA A 89 -23.64 -9.20 -1.70
CA ALA A 89 -23.29 -10.60 -1.86
C ALA A 89 -23.81 -11.42 -0.68
N ASN A 90 -24.23 -12.65 -0.94
CA ASN A 90 -24.45 -13.65 0.11
C ASN A 90 -23.09 -14.10 0.65
N LEU A 91 -22.57 -13.36 1.63
CA LEU A 91 -21.21 -13.45 2.12
C LEU A 91 -21.15 -14.27 3.42
N THR A 92 -20.27 -15.26 3.45
CA THR A 92 -19.85 -15.96 4.67
C THR A 92 -18.36 -15.71 4.90
N ILE A 93 -17.98 -15.29 6.10
CA ILE A 93 -16.58 -15.14 6.50
C ILE A 93 -16.27 -16.24 7.51
N ILE A 94 -15.19 -16.97 7.26
CA ILE A 94 -14.63 -17.93 8.21
C ILE A 94 -13.51 -17.19 8.97
N PRO A 95 -13.71 -16.86 10.26
CA PRO A 95 -12.78 -16.04 11.02
C PRO A 95 -11.50 -16.80 11.40
N ILE A 96 -10.45 -16.06 11.68
CA ILE A 96 -9.18 -16.55 12.20
C ILE A 96 -9.31 -16.80 13.71
N GLU A 97 -8.73 -17.87 14.21
CA GLU A 97 -8.59 -18.12 15.65
C GLU A 97 -7.22 -17.61 16.16
N ASN A 98 -7.16 -17.20 17.44
CA ASN A 98 -5.93 -16.78 18.12
C ASN A 98 -5.18 -15.62 17.43
N TRP A 99 -5.91 -14.68 16.84
CA TRP A 99 -5.35 -13.50 16.18
C TRP A 99 -6.17 -12.25 16.54
N ASN A 100 -5.47 -11.12 16.69
CA ASN A 100 -6.05 -9.77 16.78
C ASN A 100 -5.16 -8.76 16.02
N HIS A 101 -5.60 -7.51 15.89
CA HIS A 101 -4.86 -6.47 15.13
C HIS A 101 -3.48 -6.15 15.71
N ASP A 102 -3.20 -6.48 16.97
CA ASP A 102 -1.88 -6.32 17.60
C ASP A 102 -0.97 -7.53 17.39
N THR A 103 -1.51 -8.65 16.90
CA THR A 103 -0.76 -9.89 16.68
C THR A 103 0.13 -9.73 15.45
N GLU A 104 1.44 -9.72 15.68
CA GLU A 104 2.43 -9.83 14.61
C GLU A 104 2.26 -11.12 13.81
N TYR A 105 2.28 -11.01 12.49
CA TYR A 105 2.12 -12.13 11.59
C TYR A 105 3.19 -12.13 10.50
N HIS A 106 4.01 -13.18 10.53
CA HIS A 106 5.05 -13.44 9.54
C HIS A 106 4.50 -14.34 8.44
N LEU A 107 4.61 -13.89 7.19
CA LEU A 107 4.06 -14.64 6.07
C LEU A 107 4.96 -15.85 5.74
N PRO A 108 4.43 -17.09 5.76
CA PRO A 108 5.24 -18.28 5.47
C PRO A 108 5.61 -18.39 3.99
N ILE A 109 4.87 -17.71 3.12
CA ILE A 109 5.05 -17.70 1.66
C ILE A 109 5.02 -16.25 1.21
N ARG A 110 5.95 -15.88 0.31
CA ARG A 110 6.00 -14.55 -0.30
C ARG A 110 4.64 -14.24 -0.95
N PRO A 111 3.98 -13.12 -0.60
CA PRO A 111 2.70 -12.77 -1.21
C PRO A 111 2.90 -12.34 -2.67
N SER A 112 4.08 -11.81 -3.01
CA SER A 112 4.49 -11.54 -4.40
C SER A 112 6.00 -11.75 -4.59
N PRO A 113 6.49 -11.90 -5.84
CA PRO A 113 7.93 -11.97 -6.12
C PRO A 113 8.75 -10.81 -5.56
N ASN A 114 8.15 -9.63 -5.35
CA ASN A 114 8.83 -8.40 -4.93
C ASN A 114 8.56 -8.02 -3.47
N LEU A 115 7.82 -8.83 -2.72
CA LEU A 115 7.68 -8.70 -1.27
C LEU A 115 8.33 -9.92 -0.61
N PRO A 116 9.67 -10.00 -0.59
CA PRO A 116 10.37 -11.22 -0.27
C PRO A 116 10.40 -11.60 1.21
N ASN A 117 10.15 -10.65 2.12
CA ASN A 117 10.31 -10.78 3.56
C ASN A 117 9.47 -9.72 4.32
N ASP A 118 9.49 -9.80 5.66
CA ASP A 118 8.70 -8.91 6.52
C ASP A 118 9.15 -7.45 6.46
N THR A 119 10.46 -7.17 6.34
CA THR A 119 10.98 -5.80 6.15
C THR A 119 10.36 -5.16 4.92
N SER A 120 10.35 -5.89 3.79
CA SER A 120 9.74 -5.43 2.54
C SER A 120 8.24 -5.17 2.70
N ILE A 121 7.50 -6.09 3.35
CA ILE A 121 6.06 -5.96 3.60
C ILE A 121 5.76 -4.73 4.48
N SER A 122 6.60 -4.48 5.49
CA SER A 122 6.44 -3.37 6.41
C SER A 122 6.78 -2.01 5.79
N LEU A 123 7.77 -1.97 4.89
CA LEU A 123 8.14 -0.75 4.16
C LEU A 123 7.26 -0.47 2.94
N TYR A 124 6.55 -1.48 2.42
CA TYR A 124 5.74 -1.40 1.21
C TYR A 124 4.68 -0.28 1.20
N PRO A 125 3.96 0.02 2.30
CA PRO A 125 3.05 1.17 2.34
C PRO A 125 3.70 2.50 1.94
N SER A 126 4.97 2.69 2.32
CA SER A 126 5.72 3.92 2.07
C SER A 126 6.46 3.85 0.74
N LEU A 127 7.24 2.78 0.51
CA LEU A 127 8.07 2.63 -0.68
C LEU A 127 7.28 2.24 -1.93
N GLY A 128 6.07 1.68 -1.78
CA GLY A 128 5.18 1.38 -2.89
C GLY A 128 4.72 2.63 -3.64
N LEU A 129 4.73 3.81 -3.01
CA LEU A 129 4.46 5.09 -3.68
C LEU A 129 5.49 5.43 -4.77
N PHE A 130 6.72 4.92 -4.66
CA PHE A 130 7.72 5.06 -5.72
C PHE A 130 7.32 4.38 -7.02
N GLU A 131 6.35 3.46 -7.02
CA GLU A 131 5.80 2.89 -8.25
C GLU A 131 5.21 3.95 -9.18
N GLY A 132 4.69 5.05 -8.61
CA GLY A 132 4.23 6.23 -9.35
C GLY A 132 5.32 7.24 -9.73
N THR A 133 6.59 6.93 -9.49
CA THR A 133 7.74 7.83 -9.77
C THR A 133 8.73 7.16 -10.73
N ASN A 134 9.77 7.86 -11.16
CA ASN A 134 10.91 7.23 -11.87
C ASN A 134 12.04 6.78 -10.92
N ILE A 135 11.85 6.87 -9.61
CA ILE A 135 12.80 6.33 -8.61
C ILE A 135 12.64 4.80 -8.55
N ASN A 136 13.75 4.08 -8.51
CA ASN A 136 13.75 2.64 -8.29
C ASN A 136 13.54 2.34 -6.80
N ALA A 137 12.63 1.41 -6.47
CA ALA A 137 12.32 0.98 -5.10
C ALA A 137 12.98 -0.37 -4.75
N GLY A 138 14.22 -0.60 -5.19
CA GLY A 138 14.96 -1.85 -5.02
C GLY A 138 14.63 -2.96 -6.02
N ARG A 139 13.68 -2.77 -6.95
CA ARG A 139 13.38 -3.77 -7.99
C ARG A 139 14.58 -3.98 -8.91
N GLY A 140 14.82 -5.23 -9.29
CA GLY A 140 16.04 -5.63 -9.99
C GLY A 140 17.26 -5.82 -9.06
N THR A 141 17.01 -5.93 -7.76
CA THR A 141 17.97 -6.38 -6.74
C THR A 141 17.32 -7.49 -5.90
N GLU A 142 18.00 -7.99 -4.87
CA GLU A 142 17.41 -8.92 -3.88
C GLU A 142 16.73 -8.21 -2.69
N PHE A 143 16.58 -6.89 -2.77
CA PHE A 143 16.10 -6.01 -1.69
C PHE A 143 14.95 -5.11 -2.15
N GLN A 144 13.99 -5.70 -2.86
CA GLN A 144 12.80 -4.99 -3.34
C GLN A 144 12.00 -4.42 -2.16
N PHE A 145 11.58 -3.17 -2.30
CA PHE A 145 10.96 -2.35 -1.25
C PHE A 145 11.73 -2.37 0.08
N GLN A 146 13.05 -2.42 0.00
CA GLN A 146 13.96 -2.27 1.15
C GLN A 146 15.07 -1.26 0.83
N ARG A 147 14.90 -0.46 -0.21
CA ARG A 147 15.78 0.63 -0.63
C ARG A 147 15.09 1.48 -1.67
N TYR A 148 15.62 2.67 -1.89
CA TYR A 148 15.24 3.50 -3.02
C TYR A 148 16.46 4.19 -3.62
N GLY A 149 16.37 4.60 -4.88
CA GLY A 149 17.39 5.41 -5.53
C GLY A 149 17.18 5.60 -7.01
N ALA A 150 17.92 6.53 -7.60
CA ALA A 150 17.97 6.73 -9.05
C ALA A 150 19.32 7.31 -9.47
N SER A 151 19.65 7.23 -10.77
CA SER A 151 20.89 7.79 -11.29
C SER A 151 20.88 9.32 -11.36
N PHE A 152 19.71 9.94 -11.19
CA PHE A 152 19.50 11.39 -11.23
C PHE A 152 19.34 12.03 -9.85
N LEU A 153 19.55 11.26 -8.77
CA LEU A 153 19.71 11.83 -7.43
C LEU A 153 21.14 12.38 -7.26
N ASP A 154 21.29 13.45 -6.48
CA ASP A 154 22.57 14.10 -6.22
C ASP A 154 23.50 13.14 -5.46
N SER A 155 24.54 12.68 -6.17
CA SER A 155 25.52 11.73 -5.64
C SER A 155 26.27 12.22 -4.39
N THR A 156 26.29 13.52 -4.12
CA THR A 156 26.96 14.08 -2.93
C THR A 156 26.13 13.90 -1.65
N GLN A 157 24.84 13.60 -1.77
CA GLN A 157 23.91 13.42 -0.65
C GLN A 157 23.83 11.97 -0.16
N TYR A 158 24.43 11.01 -0.89
CA TYR A 158 24.26 9.59 -0.62
C TYR A 158 25.59 8.83 -0.63
N SER A 159 25.82 8.02 0.41
CA SER A 159 26.95 7.09 0.49
C SER A 159 26.63 5.71 -0.09
N PHE A 160 25.34 5.35 -0.15
CA PHE A 160 24.88 4.07 -0.67
C PHE A 160 24.53 4.14 -2.16
N THR A 161 24.95 3.11 -2.90
CA THR A 161 24.64 2.97 -4.33
C THR A 161 24.34 1.53 -4.68
N TYR A 162 23.53 1.32 -5.71
CA TYR A 162 23.23 0.01 -6.27
C TYR A 162 22.96 0.11 -7.77
N THR A 163 22.89 -1.01 -8.46
CA THR A 163 22.58 -1.07 -9.90
C THR A 163 21.50 -2.12 -10.12
N PRO A 164 20.26 -1.73 -10.43
CA PRO A 164 19.19 -2.69 -10.65
C PRO A 164 19.38 -3.40 -12.00
N MET A 165 19.20 -4.72 -12.01
CA MET A 165 19.33 -5.58 -13.17
C MET A 165 18.09 -6.48 -13.28
N PRO A 166 17.71 -6.95 -14.49
CA PRO A 166 16.61 -7.89 -14.63
C PRO A 166 16.82 -9.15 -13.79
N ASN A 167 15.81 -9.55 -13.01
CA ASN A 167 15.84 -10.75 -12.19
C ASN A 167 14.48 -11.48 -12.20
N PHE A 168 14.22 -12.34 -11.21
CA PHE A 168 12.93 -13.01 -11.07
C PHE A 168 11.80 -12.05 -10.66
N GLY A 169 12.11 -11.04 -9.84
CA GLY A 169 11.12 -10.06 -9.36
C GLY A 169 10.75 -9.01 -10.40
N SER A 170 11.67 -8.61 -11.29
CA SER A 170 11.39 -7.66 -12.36
C SER A 170 12.26 -7.92 -13.59
N LYS A 171 11.63 -8.10 -14.75
CA LYS A 171 12.34 -8.27 -16.05
C LYS A 171 12.76 -6.96 -16.71
N SER A 172 12.22 -5.85 -16.25
CA SER A 172 12.51 -4.50 -16.76
C SER A 172 12.42 -3.51 -15.59
N PRO A 173 13.37 -3.56 -14.64
CA PRO A 173 13.34 -2.67 -13.49
C PRO A 173 13.57 -1.20 -13.90
N LYS A 174 13.04 -0.24 -13.14
CA LYS A 174 13.38 1.18 -13.30
C LYS A 174 14.90 1.35 -13.15
N GLU A 175 15.49 2.27 -13.91
CA GLU A 175 16.92 2.56 -13.85
C GLU A 175 17.82 1.34 -14.18
N GLU A 176 17.32 0.39 -14.98
CA GLU A 176 18.05 -0.82 -15.39
C GLU A 176 19.47 -0.50 -15.88
N GLY A 177 20.46 -1.19 -15.29
CA GLY A 177 21.88 -1.06 -15.63
C GLY A 177 22.52 0.27 -15.23
N LYS A 178 21.78 1.21 -14.64
CA LYS A 178 22.32 2.50 -14.17
C LYS A 178 22.74 2.43 -12.72
N LYS A 179 23.83 3.11 -12.38
CA LYS A 179 24.23 3.31 -10.98
C LYS A 179 23.27 4.29 -10.31
N CYS A 180 22.47 3.79 -9.36
CA CYS A 180 21.55 4.56 -8.56
C CYS A 180 22.20 5.02 -7.25
N PHE A 181 21.91 6.25 -6.85
CA PHE A 181 22.25 6.81 -5.54
C PHE A 181 20.97 6.85 -4.69
N GLY A 182 21.08 6.58 -3.39
CA GLY A 182 19.92 6.57 -2.48
C GLY A 182 20.24 5.96 -1.12
N LYS A 183 19.28 5.27 -0.51
CA LYS A 183 19.43 4.66 0.83
C LYS A 183 19.05 3.18 0.83
N ASP A 184 19.77 2.40 1.63
CA ASP A 184 19.40 1.02 2.00
C ASP A 184 18.57 1.06 3.29
N LEU A 185 17.46 0.34 3.28
CA LEU A 185 16.47 0.27 4.36
C LEU A 185 16.23 -1.19 4.80
N SER A 186 17.09 -2.11 4.38
CA SER A 186 16.96 -3.55 4.67
C SER A 186 17.04 -3.92 6.15
N GLU A 187 17.65 -3.05 6.97
CA GLU A 187 17.76 -3.21 8.43
C GLU A 187 16.77 -2.30 9.20
N MET A 188 15.76 -1.75 8.52
CA MET A 188 14.73 -0.93 9.18
C MET A 188 13.90 -1.77 10.16
N PRO A 189 13.61 -1.26 11.36
CA PRO A 189 12.63 -1.88 12.23
C PRO A 189 11.25 -1.87 11.58
N ARG A 190 10.36 -2.75 12.06
CA ARG A 190 8.98 -2.82 11.59
C ARG A 190 8.29 -1.47 11.78
N MET A 191 7.74 -0.95 10.70
CA MET A 191 6.98 0.29 10.63
C MET A 191 5.63 0.14 11.36
N GLN A 192 5.23 1.22 12.02
CA GLN A 192 3.92 1.35 12.69
C GLN A 192 3.09 2.50 12.08
N GLU A 193 3.61 3.13 11.04
CA GLU A 193 3.01 4.25 10.35
C GLU A 193 3.53 4.33 8.92
N VAL A 194 2.79 5.00 8.04
CA VAL A 194 3.29 5.34 6.71
C VAL A 194 4.24 6.52 6.84
N SER A 195 5.40 6.44 6.17
CA SER A 195 6.39 7.52 6.14
C SER A 195 6.54 8.13 4.75
N MET A 196 6.49 9.46 4.69
CA MET A 196 6.79 10.26 3.49
C MET A 196 8.26 10.69 3.43
N GLN A 197 9.05 10.42 4.47
CA GLN A 197 10.45 10.84 4.58
C GLN A 197 11.25 10.48 3.33
N TRP A 198 11.11 9.26 2.82
CA TRP A 198 11.93 8.77 1.71
C TRP A 198 11.55 9.36 0.36
N ILE A 199 10.26 9.59 0.10
CA ILE A 199 9.84 10.23 -1.15
C ILE A 199 10.16 11.73 -1.14
N ILE A 200 10.05 12.38 0.02
CA ILE A 200 10.48 13.77 0.23
C ILE A 200 12.00 13.88 0.04
N ASP A 201 12.78 12.96 0.63
CA ASP A 201 14.24 12.89 0.50
C ASP A 201 14.66 12.71 -0.97
N ALA A 202 14.06 11.74 -1.67
CA ALA A 202 14.35 11.50 -3.08
C ALA A 202 13.97 12.70 -3.96
N TYR A 203 12.82 13.35 -3.72
CA TYR A 203 12.42 14.55 -4.47
C TYR A 203 13.34 15.74 -4.20
N THR A 204 13.70 15.95 -2.93
CA THR A 204 14.54 17.08 -2.49
C THR A 204 15.93 17.00 -3.11
N ASN A 205 16.50 15.79 -3.15
CA ASN A 205 17.86 15.55 -3.64
C ASN A 205 17.90 15.12 -5.11
N ALA A 206 16.80 15.22 -5.87
CA ALA A 206 16.84 15.03 -7.31
C ALA A 206 17.54 16.21 -7.99
N VAL A 207 18.56 15.94 -8.80
CA VAL A 207 19.24 16.97 -9.62
C VAL A 207 18.26 17.58 -10.61
N ASP A 208 17.35 16.77 -11.13
CA ASP A 208 16.25 17.18 -12.01
C ASP A 208 14.92 16.69 -11.44
N LYS A 209 14.23 17.58 -10.72
CA LYS A 209 12.94 17.30 -10.06
C LYS A 209 11.84 16.94 -11.04
N SER A 210 11.92 17.40 -12.30
CA SER A 210 10.93 17.09 -13.34
C SER A 210 10.89 15.60 -13.70
N LYS A 211 11.96 14.86 -13.38
CA LYS A 211 12.05 13.40 -13.59
C LYS A 211 11.46 12.59 -12.46
N VAL A 212 11.10 13.17 -11.32
CA VAL A 212 10.69 12.36 -10.16
C VAL A 212 9.33 11.74 -10.39
N PHE A 213 8.29 12.54 -10.56
CA PHE A 213 6.92 12.04 -10.60
C PHE A 213 6.48 11.64 -12.02
N ASN A 214 5.87 10.46 -12.13
CA ASN A 214 4.93 10.17 -13.22
C ASN A 214 3.54 10.52 -12.67
N THR A 215 3.09 11.75 -12.87
CA THR A 215 1.89 12.31 -12.19
C THR A 215 0.68 11.37 -12.25
N SER A 216 0.34 10.83 -13.43
CA SER A 216 -0.79 9.91 -13.54
C SER A 216 -0.58 8.62 -12.74
N GLY A 217 0.62 8.06 -12.78
CA GLY A 217 0.96 6.88 -11.98
C GLY A 217 0.95 7.17 -10.48
N PHE A 218 1.52 8.30 -10.07
CA PHE A 218 1.59 8.71 -8.67
C PHE A 218 0.21 8.96 -8.07
N THR A 219 -0.64 9.74 -8.75
CA THR A 219 -2.02 9.99 -8.32
C THR A 219 -2.81 8.69 -8.15
N LYS A 220 -2.63 7.69 -9.03
CA LYS A 220 -3.31 6.38 -8.88
C LYS A 220 -2.86 5.60 -7.64
N HIS A 221 -1.58 5.65 -7.29
CA HIS A 221 -1.08 4.97 -6.08
C HIS A 221 -1.46 5.75 -4.80
N ALA A 222 -1.26 7.07 -4.81
CA ALA A 222 -1.60 7.96 -3.69
C ALA A 222 -3.11 8.08 -3.47
N GLY A 223 -3.92 7.96 -4.52
CA GLY A 223 -5.38 8.14 -4.48
C GLY A 223 -5.83 9.60 -4.43
N THR A 224 -4.91 10.54 -4.58
CA THR A 224 -5.15 12.00 -4.56
C THR A 224 -4.00 12.69 -5.30
N GLU A 225 -4.28 13.83 -5.92
CA GLU A 225 -3.26 14.71 -6.50
C GLU A 225 -2.51 15.52 -5.42
N LYS A 226 -3.12 15.69 -4.24
CA LYS A 226 -2.62 16.57 -3.17
C LYS A 226 -1.23 16.17 -2.68
N LEU A 227 -0.95 14.86 -2.57
CA LEU A 227 0.33 14.39 -2.04
C LEU A 227 1.52 14.88 -2.89
N GLN A 228 1.42 14.79 -4.21
CA GLN A 228 2.48 15.31 -5.09
C GLN A 228 2.62 16.82 -4.93
N GLN A 229 1.49 17.54 -4.96
CA GLN A 229 1.47 19.00 -4.82
C GLN A 229 2.11 19.46 -3.49
N GLN A 230 1.87 18.75 -2.39
CA GLN A 230 2.46 19.05 -1.09
C GLN A 230 3.97 18.80 -1.06
N ILE A 231 4.44 17.68 -1.62
CA ILE A 231 5.88 17.39 -1.73
C ILE A 231 6.57 18.44 -2.60
N GLU A 232 5.97 18.82 -3.73
CA GLU A 232 6.50 19.85 -4.62
C GLU A 232 6.54 21.24 -3.97
N ALA A 233 5.56 21.54 -3.11
CA ALA A 233 5.50 22.76 -2.30
C ALA A 233 6.46 22.75 -1.10
N GLY A 234 7.22 21.67 -0.87
CA GLY A 234 8.19 21.57 0.22
C GLY A 234 7.55 21.41 1.61
N LYS A 235 6.33 20.85 1.68
CA LYS A 235 5.68 20.52 2.94
C LYS A 235 6.46 19.46 3.71
N THR A 236 6.50 19.59 5.04
CA THR A 236 7.10 18.55 5.89
C THR A 236 6.22 17.30 5.94
N GLU A 237 6.79 16.19 6.40
CA GLU A 237 6.04 14.95 6.59
C GLU A 237 4.86 15.15 7.55
N GLU A 238 5.05 15.90 8.64
CA GLU A 238 4.00 16.22 9.61
C GLU A 238 2.86 17.02 8.97
N GLU A 239 3.17 18.05 8.18
CA GLU A 239 2.16 18.84 7.47
C GLU A 239 1.37 18.00 6.44
N ILE A 240 2.04 17.07 5.76
CA ILE A 240 1.40 16.15 4.82
C ILE A 240 0.47 15.19 5.58
N LYS A 241 0.96 14.58 6.66
CA LYS A 241 0.17 13.64 7.47
C LYS A 241 -1.04 14.29 8.12
N GLU A 242 -0.92 15.56 8.54
CA GLU A 242 -2.03 16.33 9.10
C GLU A 242 -3.19 16.46 8.08
N SER A 243 -2.86 16.58 6.79
CA SER A 243 -3.85 16.85 5.73
C SER A 243 -4.87 15.73 5.52
N TRP A 244 -4.59 14.48 5.92
CA TRP A 244 -5.51 13.36 5.80
C TRP A 244 -6.11 12.87 7.12
N GLN A 245 -5.74 13.45 8.27
CA GLN A 245 -6.23 12.97 9.58
C GLN A 245 -7.75 12.99 9.68
N ALA A 246 -8.40 14.04 9.17
CA ALA A 246 -9.86 14.14 9.19
C ALA A 246 -10.54 12.99 8.41
N ASP A 247 -9.93 12.50 7.33
CA ASP A 247 -10.45 11.39 6.54
C ASP A 247 -10.13 10.03 7.18
N LEU A 248 -8.97 9.90 7.83
CA LEU A 248 -8.66 8.73 8.66
C LEU A 248 -9.68 8.56 9.80
N GLU A 249 -10.03 9.64 10.50
CA GLU A 249 -11.01 9.59 11.58
C GLU A 249 -12.42 9.23 11.11
N LYS A 250 -12.82 9.68 9.90
CA LYS A 250 -14.07 9.22 9.27
C LYS A 250 -14.01 7.72 8.97
N PHE A 251 -12.92 7.26 8.37
CA PHE A 251 -12.76 5.85 8.03
C PHE A 251 -12.71 4.94 9.26
N LYS A 252 -11.98 5.34 10.32
CA LYS A 252 -11.92 4.59 11.59
C LYS A 252 -13.31 4.40 12.22
N LYS A 253 -14.20 5.39 12.11
CA LYS A 253 -15.61 5.28 12.56
C LYS A 253 -16.45 4.33 11.70
N ILE A 254 -16.14 4.21 10.41
CA ILE A 254 -16.82 3.27 9.51
C ILE A 254 -16.34 1.85 9.81
N ARG A 255 -15.02 1.62 9.81
CA ARG A 255 -14.44 0.28 9.95
C ARG A 255 -14.77 -0.38 11.28
N SER A 256 -14.91 0.38 12.37
CA SER A 256 -15.16 -0.15 13.71
C SER A 256 -16.46 -0.97 13.80
N LYS A 257 -17.42 -0.74 12.91
CA LYS A 257 -18.66 -1.52 12.82
C LYS A 257 -18.44 -2.95 12.29
N TYR A 258 -17.29 -3.20 11.66
CA TYR A 258 -17.04 -4.39 10.85
C TYR A 258 -15.86 -5.22 11.33
N LEU A 259 -15.10 -4.75 12.33
CA LEU A 259 -14.00 -5.49 12.92
C LEU A 259 -14.52 -6.80 13.53
N LEU A 260 -13.79 -7.89 13.28
CA LEU A 260 -14.06 -9.23 13.76
C LEU A 260 -13.13 -9.61 14.92
N TYR A 261 -11.95 -8.98 14.97
CA TYR A 261 -10.90 -9.28 15.93
C TYR A 261 -10.72 -8.02 16.79
N GLY A 262 -11.01 -8.13 18.08
CA GLY A 262 -11.01 -6.95 18.96
C GLY A 262 -9.62 -6.55 19.47
N GLU A 263 -9.51 -5.32 19.98
CA GLU A 263 -8.87 -5.13 21.28
C GLU A 263 -9.85 -5.69 22.32
N GLN A 264 -9.50 -6.77 23.01
CA GLN A 264 -10.28 -7.19 24.18
C GLN A 264 -10.07 -6.12 25.26
N TYR A 265 -11.07 -5.24 25.45
CA TYR A 265 -11.19 -4.44 26.67
C TYR A 265 -11.76 -5.29 27.81
#